data_AF-A0A2K1X8X3-F1
#
_entry.id   AF-A0A2K1X8X3-F1
#
_cell.length_a   1.000
_cell.length_b   1.000
_cell.length_c   1.000
_cell.angle_alpha   90.00
_cell.angle_beta   90.00
_cell.angle_gamma   90.00
#
_symmetry.space_group_name_H-M   'P 1'
#
loop_
_entity.id
_entity.type
_entity.pdbx_description
1 polymer ?
#
loop_
_entity_poly.entity_id
_entity_poly.type
_entity_poly.pdbx_seq_one_letter_code
_entity_poly.pdbx_strand_id
1 'polypeptide(L)' 'MPLSFSDLSHFPTGTLVPSGLDHQLLQIRNRGKADFSVNNVLVIKPNLCLNSTIKCHGIDF' A
#
# COMPACT_ATOMS: atom_id res chain seq x y z
N MET A 1 12.84 -3.47 3.77
CA MET A 1 12.30 -2.39 4.61
C MET A 1 10.81 -2.24 4.32
N PRO A 2 9.95 -2.03 5.32
CA PRO A 2 8.53 -1.76 5.08
C PRO A 2 8.33 -0.51 4.21
N LEU A 3 7.24 -0.44 3.45
CA LEU A 3 6.99 0.63 2.49
C LEU A 3 6.24 1.81 3.13
N SER A 4 6.80 3.02 2.99
CA SER A 4 6.10 4.27 3.30
C SER A 4 5.11 4.59 2.20
N PHE A 5 4.20 5.53 2.46
CA PHE A 5 3.23 5.94 1.47
C PHE A 5 3.86 6.55 0.21
N SER A 6 4.97 7.27 0.34
CA SER A 6 5.73 7.77 -0.81
C SER A 6 6.37 6.64 -1.61
N ASP A 7 6.80 5.56 -0.96
CA ASP A 7 7.35 4.40 -1.66
C ASP A 7 6.30 3.75 -2.57
N LEU A 8 5.02 3.79 -2.16
CA LEU A 8 3.91 3.28 -2.97
C LEU A 8 3.74 4.02 -4.30
N SER A 9 4.16 5.29 -4.37
CA SER A 9 4.07 6.11 -5.59
C SER A 9 4.91 5.59 -6.76
N HIS A 10 5.91 4.76 -6.48
CA HIS A 10 6.76 4.16 -7.51
C HIS A 10 6.14 2.93 -8.17
N PHE A 11 5.05 2.37 -7.62
CA PHE A 11 4.35 1.26 -8.26
C PHE A 11 3.46 1.76 -9.41
N PRO A 12 3.62 1.19 -10.61
CA PRO A 12 2.62 1.33 -11.67
C PRO A 12 1.25 0.84 -11.22
N THR A 13 0.18 1.43 -11.75
CA THR A 13 -1.18 0.94 -11.51
C THR A 13 -1.35 -0.49 -12.00
N GLY A 14 -1.93 -1.35 -11.15
CA GLY A 14 -2.14 -2.76 -11.45
C GLY A 14 -1.01 -3.67 -11.00
N THR A 15 0.04 -3.13 -10.36
CA THR A 15 1.15 -3.94 -9.82
C THR A 15 0.64 -4.99 -8.83
N LEU A 16 1.15 -6.22 -8.95
CA LEU A 16 0.91 -7.28 -7.99
C LEU A 16 2.13 -7.43 -7.08
N VAL A 17 1.92 -7.34 -5.76
CA VAL A 17 2.96 -7.53 -4.74
C VAL A 17 2.66 -8.76 -3.88
N PRO A 18 3.66 -9.55 -3.48
CA PRO A 18 3.44 -10.63 -2.52
C PRO A 18 2.86 -10.09 -1.21
N SER A 19 1.85 -10.78 -0.68
CA SER A 19 1.38 -10.53 0.68
C SER A 19 2.20 -11.33 1.70
N GLY A 20 1.93 -11.13 3.00
CA GLY A 20 2.46 -11.98 4.06
C GLY A 20 1.73 -13.33 4.20
N LEU A 21 0.73 -13.60 3.37
CA LEU A 21 -0.03 -14.85 3.33
C LEU A 21 0.37 -15.66 2.10
N ASP A 22 0.45 -16.98 2.26
CA ASP A 22 0.85 -17.90 1.19
C ASP A 22 -0.12 -17.83 0.01
N HIS A 23 0.45 -17.79 -1.20
CA HIS A 23 -0.27 -17.75 -2.48
C HIS A 23 -1.26 -16.59 -2.66
N GLN A 24 -1.18 -15.54 -1.83
CA GLN A 24 -2.00 -14.35 -1.97
C GLN A 24 -1.16 -13.14 -2.39
N LEU A 25 -1.61 -12.47 -3.45
CA LEU A 25 -1.03 -11.24 -3.96
C LEU A 25 -1.94 -10.05 -3.62
N LEU A 26 -1.33 -8.90 -3.38
CA LEU A 26 -2.02 -7.63 -3.25
C LEU A 26 -1.90 -6.88 -4.57
N GLN A 27 -3.01 -6.35 -5.07
CA GLN A 27 -3.02 -5.46 -6.21
C GLN A 27 -2.92 -4.01 -5.74
N ILE A 28 -1.89 -3.30 -6.21
CA ILE A 28 -1.71 -1.88 -5.97
C ILE A 28 -2.28 -1.10 -7.15
N ARG A 29 -3.15 -0.13 -6.86
CA ARG A 29 -3.61 0.88 -7.82
C ARG A 29 -3.12 2.24 -7.36
N ASN A 30 -2.47 2.96 -8.28
CA ASN A 30 -1.89 4.27 -8.06
C ASN A 30 -2.50 5.24 -9.08
N ARG A 31 -3.53 5.97 -8.66
CA ARG A 31 -4.20 6.96 -9.51
C ARG A 31 -3.49 8.32 -9.52
N GLY A 32 -2.29 8.39 -8.93
CA GLY A 32 -1.54 9.63 -8.72
C GLY A 32 -2.17 10.50 -7.62
N LYS A 33 -1.55 11.66 -7.35
CA LYS A 33 -2.06 12.66 -6.38
C LYS A 33 -2.45 12.09 -5.00
N ALA A 34 -1.68 11.13 -4.49
CA ALA A 34 -1.96 10.45 -3.22
C ALA A 34 -3.25 9.58 -3.20
N ASP A 35 -3.80 9.20 -4.35
CA ASP A 35 -4.88 8.21 -4.45
C ASP A 35 -4.28 6.82 -4.71
N PHE A 36 -4.18 6.05 -3.63
CA PHE A 36 -3.70 4.68 -3.64
C PHE A 36 -4.73 3.73 -3.10
N SER A 37 -4.96 2.62 -3.78
CA SER A 37 -5.73 1.51 -3.23
C SER A 37 -4.98 0.19 -3.29
N VAL A 38 -5.25 -0.64 -2.28
CA VAL A 38 -4.74 -2.00 -2.14
C VAL A 38 -5.93 -2.94 -2.24
N ASN A 39 -5.93 -3.85 -3.20
CA ASN A 39 -7.08 -4.73 -3.50
C ASN A 39 -8.40 -3.94 -3.66
N ASN A 40 -8.35 -2.80 -4.35
CA ASN A 40 -9.45 -1.84 -4.51
C ASN A 40 -9.93 -1.12 -3.24
N VAL A 41 -9.28 -1.32 -2.08
CA VAL A 41 -9.57 -0.58 -0.85
C VAL A 41 -8.67 0.64 -0.75
N LEU A 42 -9.25 1.84 -0.57
CA LEU A 42 -8.54 3.11 -0.53
C LEU A 42 -7.69 3.24 0.74
N VAL A 43 -6.45 3.71 0.60
CA VAL A 43 -5.63 4.14 1.73
C VAL A 43 -6.02 5.57 2.12
N ILE A 44 -6.66 5.72 3.28
CA ILE A 44 -7.20 7.00 3.77
C ILE A 44 -6.30 7.68 4.82
N LYS A 45 -5.44 6.92 5.50
CA LYS A 45 -4.51 7.45 6.52
C LYS A 45 -3.10 6.92 6.29
N PRO A 46 -2.29 7.59 5.47
CA PRO A 46 -0.93 7.15 5.17
C PRO A 46 -0.02 7.26 6.40
N ASN A 47 0.96 6.36 6.53
CA ASN A 47 2.06 6.44 7.49
C ASN A 47 1.61 6.55 8.98
N LEU A 48 0.55 5.84 9.37
CA LEU A 48 -0.02 5.88 10.73
C LEU A 48 0.97 5.39 11.80
N CYS A 49 1.82 4.44 11.44
CA CYS A 49 2.98 4.05 12.24
C CYS A 49 4.23 4.02 11.35
N LEU A 50 5.36 4.53 11.84
CA LEU A 50 6.62 4.69 11.10
C LEU A 50 7.81 4.05 11.84
N ASN A 51 7.66 2.79 12.28
CA ASN A 51 8.76 2.02 12.87
C ASN A 51 9.67 1.47 11.74
N SER A 52 10.96 1.26 12.02
CA SER A 52 11.91 0.63 11.08
C SER A 52 11.49 -0.79 10.67
N THR A 53 10.75 -1.48 11.53
CA THR A 53 10.30 -2.87 11.32
C THR A 53 8.88 -2.98 10.78
N ILE A 54 8.00 -2.01 11.06
CA ILE A 54 6.58 -2.01 10.64
C ILE A 54 6.17 -0.60 10.22
N LYS A 55 5.54 -0.49 9.04
CA LYS A 55 4.83 0.72 8.61
C LYS A 55 3.35 0.40 8.45
N CYS A 56 2.48 1.27 8.95
CA CYS A 56 1.04 1.08 8.96
C CYS A 56 0.37 2.14 8.10
N HIS A 57 -0.65 1.73 7.35
CA HIS A 57 -1.51 2.63 6.58
C HIS A 57 -2.96 2.30 6.92
N GLY A 58 -3.74 3.32 7.26
CA GLY A 58 -5.18 3.15 7.46
C GLY A 58 -5.91 3.08 6.13
N ILE A 59 -6.81 2.12 6.01
CA ILE A 59 -7.65 1.86 4.83
C ILE A 59 -9.11 2.20 5.12
N ASP A 60 -9.88 2.43 4.06
CA ASP A 60 -11.33 2.56 4.12
C ASP A 60 -12.00 1.20 4.40
N PHE A 61 -13.14 1.16 5.08
CA PHE A 61 -13.85 -0.07 5.46
C PHE A 61 -15.27 -0.10 4.91
#